data_AF-A0A2V9P5P6-F1
#
_entry.id   AF-A0A2V9P5P6-F1
#
_cell.length_a   1.000
_cell.length_b   1.000
_cell.length_c   1.000
_cell.angle_alpha   90.00
_cell.angle_beta   90.00
_cell.angle_gamma   90.00
#
_symmetry.space_group_name_H-M   'P 1'
#
loop_
_entity.id
_entity.type
_entity.pdbx_description
1 polymer ?
#
loop_
_entity_poly.entity_id
_entity_poly.type
_entity_poly.pdbx_seq_one_letter_code
_entity_poly.pdbx_strand_id
1 'polypeptide(L)'
;MDYLTGYERPLLLFYLLPISLAAWFGGFLTDLGIAVVSVAVSMLSDVAAGIPALGYWNAGMALVSYALFAGILSKLQTLVSELDRRVQERTAALQREVTERQRLDQEIAQVADRERRRLGQDLHDRLGQHLTGTALAAQVLKDKLATKSAPEVPEAEKLVRYVEEGIDLTRNLARGFFSPELEADGLSVALEGLAENISERFTINCIFHG
;
A
#
# COMPACT_ATOMS: atom_id res chain seq x y z
N MET A 1 19.08 8.25 -73.78
CA MET A 1 19.23 9.36 -72.84
C MET A 1 17.92 9.48 -72.09
N ASP A 2 17.95 8.94 -70.87
CA ASP A 2 17.10 9.19 -69.70
C ASP A 2 15.65 9.65 -69.90
N TYR A 3 14.70 8.82 -69.46
CA TYR A 3 13.45 9.29 -68.87
C TYR A 3 12.95 8.26 -67.83
N LEU A 4 13.10 8.64 -66.56
CA LEU A 4 12.14 8.48 -65.47
C LEU A 4 11.60 7.07 -65.15
N THR A 5 12.06 6.50 -64.04
CA THR A 5 11.20 6.20 -62.87
C THR A 5 12.05 5.70 -61.72
N GLY A 6 12.24 6.58 -60.73
CA GLY A 6 12.65 6.17 -59.39
C GLY A 6 11.49 5.41 -58.75
N TYR A 7 11.75 4.19 -58.28
CA TYR A 7 10.91 3.51 -57.31
C TYR A 7 11.76 2.52 -56.51
N GLU A 8 12.68 3.05 -55.71
CA GLU A 8 13.18 2.29 -54.57
C GLU A 8 12.07 2.21 -53.52
N ARG A 9 11.68 0.96 -53.20
CA ARG A 9 10.77 0.50 -52.13
C ARG A 9 9.25 0.61 -52.39
N PRO A 10 8.61 -0.57 -52.61
CA PRO A 10 7.62 -1.03 -51.62
C PRO A 10 7.63 -2.57 -51.43
N LEU A 11 8.64 -3.29 -51.93
CA LEU A 11 8.63 -4.77 -51.85
C LEU A 11 9.03 -5.33 -50.48
N LEU A 12 9.82 -4.60 -49.68
CA LEU A 12 10.22 -5.07 -48.33
C LEU A 12 9.05 -5.19 -47.34
N LEU A 13 8.05 -4.30 -47.46
CA LEU A 13 6.84 -4.36 -46.63
C LEU A 13 6.01 -5.62 -46.93
N PHE A 14 5.92 -6.02 -48.20
CA PHE A 14 5.23 -7.25 -48.61
C PHE A 14 5.92 -8.52 -48.14
N TYR A 15 7.26 -8.53 -48.01
CA TYR A 15 8.01 -9.67 -47.49
C TYR A 15 8.03 -9.76 -45.96
N LEU A 16 7.94 -8.63 -45.25
CA LEU A 16 7.91 -8.60 -43.79
C LEU A 16 6.53 -8.91 -43.21
N LEU A 17 5.45 -8.65 -43.96
CA LEU A 17 4.07 -8.86 -43.49
C LEU A 17 3.78 -10.34 -43.16
N PRO A 18 4.18 -11.34 -43.98
CA PRO A 18 4.05 -12.75 -43.65
C PRO A 18 4.95 -13.20 -42.49
N ILE A 19 6.18 -12.68 -42.41
CA ILE A 19 7.14 -13.00 -41.34
C ILE A 19 6.66 -12.44 -39.99
N SER A 20 6.09 -11.23 -40.01
CA SER A 20 5.49 -10.57 -38.86
C SER A 20 4.19 -11.26 -38.43
N LEU A 21 3.36 -11.73 -39.36
CA LEU A 21 2.16 -12.49 -39.05
C LEU A 21 2.51 -13.89 -38.50
N ALA A 22 3.54 -14.54 -39.05
CA ALA A 22 4.05 -15.82 -38.54
C ALA A 22 4.61 -15.69 -37.12
N ALA A 23 5.32 -14.59 -36.83
CA ALA A 23 5.82 -14.30 -35.48
C ALA A 23 4.69 -14.01 -34.47
N TRP A 24 3.53 -13.51 -34.93
CA TRP A 24 2.44 -13.11 -34.05
C TRP A 24 1.36 -14.18 -33.85
N PHE A 25 1.17 -15.07 -34.83
CA PHE A 25 0.22 -16.20 -34.78
C PHE A 25 0.90 -17.57 -34.62
N GLY A 26 2.18 -17.56 -34.27
CA GLY A 26 3.15 -18.66 -34.21
C GLY A 26 2.87 -19.80 -33.23
N GLY A 27 1.67 -20.39 -33.23
CA GLY A 27 1.52 -21.74 -32.73
C GLY A 27 2.46 -22.67 -33.51
N PHE A 28 3.01 -23.68 -32.85
CA PHE A 28 3.93 -24.69 -33.42
C PHE A 28 3.57 -25.16 -34.85
N LEU A 29 2.27 -25.17 -35.20
CA LEU A 29 1.72 -25.50 -36.51
C LEU A 29 2.07 -24.53 -37.64
N THR A 30 2.17 -23.22 -37.41
CA THR A 30 2.46 -22.25 -38.48
C THR A 30 3.94 -22.25 -38.86
N ASP A 31 4.83 -22.37 -37.88
CA ASP A 31 6.27 -22.55 -38.13
C ASP A 31 6.57 -23.89 -38.79
N LEU A 32 5.86 -24.95 -38.40
CA LEU A 32 5.89 -26.23 -39.09
C LEU A 32 5.43 -26.08 -40.55
N GLY A 33 4.36 -25.32 -40.80
CA GLY A 33 3.85 -25.07 -42.15
C GLY A 33 4.84 -24.35 -43.05
N ILE A 34 5.51 -23.30 -42.55
CA ILE A 34 6.51 -22.54 -43.31
C ILE A 34 7.74 -23.40 -43.62
N ALA A 35 8.19 -24.21 -42.67
CA ALA A 35 9.30 -25.15 -42.88
C ALA A 35 8.96 -26.21 -43.94
N VAL A 36 7.76 -26.79 -43.88
CA VAL A 36 7.29 -27.77 -44.86
C VAL A 36 7.20 -27.17 -46.26
N VAL A 37 6.68 -25.95 -46.39
CA VAL A 37 6.58 -25.26 -47.69
C VAL A 37 7.97 -24.94 -48.25
N SER A 38 8.90 -24.46 -47.41
CA SER A 38 10.27 -24.16 -47.85
C SER A 38 11.03 -25.41 -48.31
N VAL A 39 10.87 -26.53 -47.61
CA VAL A 39 11.45 -27.83 -48.00
C VAL A 39 10.82 -28.35 -49.30
N ALA A 40 9.49 -28.24 -49.45
CA ALA A 40 8.79 -28.65 -50.67
C ALA A 40 9.25 -27.83 -51.89
N VAL A 41 9.43 -26.51 -51.73
CA VAL A 41 9.94 -25.62 -52.78
C VAL A 41 11.38 -25.98 -53.16
N SER A 42 12.24 -26.27 -52.19
CA SER A 42 13.62 -26.72 -52.47
C SER A 42 13.65 -28.05 -53.22
N MET A 43 12.82 -29.01 -52.81
CA MET A 43 12.77 -30.34 -53.40
C MET A 43 12.25 -30.31 -54.85
N LEU A 44 11.27 -29.44 -55.15
CA LEU A 44 10.81 -29.17 -56.52
C LEU A 44 11.91 -28.56 -57.41
N SER A 45 12.69 -27.64 -56.86
CA SER A 45 13.82 -27.01 -57.56
C SER A 45 14.93 -28.03 -57.88
N ASP A 46 15.24 -28.93 -56.95
CA ASP A 46 16.30 -29.94 -57.13
C ASP A 46 15.91 -31.05 -58.11
N VAL A 47 14.62 -31.45 -58.12
CA VAL A 47 14.08 -32.40 -59.11
C VAL A 47 14.10 -31.82 -60.53
N ALA A 48 13.81 -30.53 -60.69
CA ALA A 48 13.88 -29.84 -61.98
C ALA A 48 15.33 -29.68 -62.48
N ALA A 49 16.30 -29.59 -61.58
CA ALA A 49 17.72 -29.42 -61.90
C ALA A 49 18.49 -30.73 -62.13
N GLY A 50 17.94 -31.89 -61.75
CA GLY A 50 18.52 -33.22 -62.01
C GLY A 50 19.73 -33.60 -61.14
N ILE A 51 19.97 -32.92 -60.01
CA ILE A 51 21.14 -33.14 -59.13
C ILE A 51 20.67 -33.60 -57.73
N PRO A 52 20.57 -34.92 -57.47
CA PRO A 52 19.94 -35.45 -56.25
C PRO A 52 20.71 -35.20 -54.94
N ALA A 53 22.01 -34.86 -55.01
CA ALA A 53 22.85 -34.71 -53.80
C ALA A 53 22.53 -33.45 -52.96
N LEU A 54 22.04 -32.37 -53.58
CA LEU A 54 21.73 -31.12 -52.88
C LEU A 54 20.41 -31.21 -52.07
N GLY A 55 19.44 -32.00 -52.55
CA GLY A 55 18.14 -32.17 -51.87
C GLY A 55 18.23 -32.89 -50.53
N TYR A 56 19.06 -33.93 -50.41
CA TYR A 56 19.26 -34.63 -49.14
C TYR A 56 19.97 -33.75 -48.10
N TRP A 57 20.94 -32.93 -48.54
CA TRP A 57 21.63 -31.98 -47.67
C TRP A 57 20.69 -30.88 -47.17
N ASN A 58 19.86 -30.32 -48.05
CA ASN A 58 18.86 -29.32 -47.65
C ASN A 58 17.80 -29.88 -46.70
N ALA A 59 17.31 -31.11 -46.94
CA ALA A 59 16.39 -31.77 -46.03
C ALA A 59 17.01 -32.00 -44.64
N GLY A 60 18.28 -32.43 -44.58
CA GLY A 60 19.02 -32.58 -43.34
C GLY A 60 19.16 -31.26 -42.57
N MET A 61 19.56 -30.19 -43.26
CA MET A 61 19.69 -28.85 -42.67
C MET A 61 18.36 -28.32 -42.12
N ALA A 62 17.24 -28.55 -42.84
CA ALA A 62 15.91 -28.15 -42.39
C ALA A 62 15.45 -28.93 -41.14
N LEU A 63 15.75 -30.23 -41.06
CA LEU A 63 15.45 -31.03 -39.86
C LEU A 63 16.25 -30.54 -38.65
N VAL A 64 17.53 -30.22 -38.83
CA VAL A 64 18.39 -29.72 -37.74
C VAL A 64 17.93 -28.35 -37.27
N SER A 65 17.62 -27.42 -38.19
CA SER A 65 17.14 -26.08 -37.82
C SER A 65 15.81 -26.15 -37.08
N TYR A 66 14.88 -27.00 -37.53
CA TYR A 66 13.61 -27.22 -36.85
C TYR A 66 13.77 -27.84 -35.47
N ALA A 67 14.63 -28.86 -35.32
CA ALA A 67 14.89 -29.48 -34.03
C ALA A 67 15.53 -28.50 -33.03
N LEU A 68 16.48 -27.67 -33.49
CA LEU A 68 17.07 -26.61 -32.68
C LEU A 68 16.02 -25.58 -32.26
N PHE A 69 15.19 -25.12 -33.19
CA PHE A 69 14.15 -24.13 -32.91
C PHE A 69 13.09 -24.67 -31.93
N ALA A 70 12.58 -25.88 -32.17
CA ALA A 70 11.64 -26.55 -31.28
C ALA A 70 12.24 -26.76 -29.87
N GLY A 71 13.52 -27.13 -29.79
CA GLY A 71 14.24 -27.28 -28.52
C GLY A 71 14.35 -25.96 -27.76
N ILE A 72 14.73 -24.87 -28.43
CA ILE A 72 14.83 -23.53 -27.83
C ILE A 72 13.46 -23.05 -27.36
N LEU A 73 12.42 -23.19 -28.19
CA LEU A 73 11.06 -22.78 -27.84
C LEU A 73 10.52 -23.57 -26.64
N SER A 74 10.74 -24.89 -26.60
CA SER A 74 10.36 -25.73 -25.47
C SER A 74 11.06 -25.32 -24.17
N LYS A 75 12.34 -24.96 -24.23
CA LYS A 75 13.08 -24.44 -23.06
C LYS A 75 12.55 -23.07 -22.62
N LEU A 76 12.25 -22.18 -23.56
CA LEU A 76 11.70 -20.86 -23.27
C LEU A 76 10.31 -20.97 -22.62
N GLN A 77 9.41 -21.79 -23.18
CA GLN A 77 8.09 -22.04 -22.59
C GLN A 77 8.19 -22.65 -21.19
N THR A 78 9.08 -23.63 -20.99
CA THR A 78 9.31 -24.22 -19.67
C THR A 78 9.81 -23.16 -18.67
N LEU A 79 10.79 -22.34 -19.05
CA LEU A 79 11.32 -21.28 -18.18
C LEU A 79 10.25 -20.22 -17.84
N VAL A 80 9.44 -19.80 -18.81
CA VAL A 80 8.34 -18.86 -18.59
C VAL A 80 7.32 -19.48 -17.63
N SER A 81 6.91 -20.73 -17.84
CA SER A 81 5.96 -21.42 -16.96
C SER A 81 6.48 -21.58 -15.53
N GLU A 82 7.76 -21.88 -15.36
CA GLU A 82 8.39 -22.02 -14.04
C GLU A 82 8.54 -20.67 -13.34
N LEU A 83 8.87 -19.60 -14.08
CA LEU A 83 8.89 -18.24 -13.53
C LEU A 83 7.48 -17.80 -13.12
N ASP A 84 6.47 -18.03 -13.96
CA ASP A 84 5.09 -17.68 -13.67
C ASP A 84 4.58 -18.41 -12.42
N ARG A 85 4.88 -19.72 -12.31
CA ARG A 85 4.58 -20.51 -11.10
C ARG A 85 5.23 -19.91 -9.85
N ARG A 86 6.52 -19.56 -9.92
CA ARG A 86 7.24 -18.94 -8.79
C ARG A 86 6.68 -17.58 -8.43
N VAL A 87 6.33 -16.76 -9.42
CA VAL A 87 5.71 -15.46 -9.19
C VAL A 87 4.35 -15.64 -8.52
N GLN A 88 3.51 -16.56 -8.99
CA GLN A 88 2.21 -16.86 -8.38
C GLN A 88 2.36 -17.37 -6.93
N GLU A 89 3.30 -18.28 -6.67
CA GLU A 89 3.58 -18.79 -5.32
C GLU A 89 4.03 -17.67 -4.37
N ARG A 90 4.93 -16.80 -4.83
CA ARG A 90 5.44 -15.67 -4.02
C ARG A 90 4.36 -14.62 -3.81
N THR A 91 3.56 -14.31 -4.82
CA THR A 91 2.43 -13.38 -4.72
C THR A 91 1.37 -13.92 -3.76
N ALA A 92 1.05 -15.22 -3.81
CA ALA A 92 0.12 -15.83 -2.88
C ALA A 92 0.65 -15.83 -1.43
N ALA A 93 1.94 -16.09 -1.23
CA ALA A 93 2.57 -16.00 0.09
C ALA A 93 2.57 -14.57 0.63
N LEU A 94 2.95 -13.58 -0.18
CA LEU A 94 2.92 -12.17 0.18
C LEU A 94 1.50 -11.71 0.51
N GLN A 95 0.50 -12.11 -0.27
CA GLN A 95 -0.89 -11.74 -0.01
C GLN A 95 -1.39 -12.28 1.34
N ARG A 96 -1.01 -13.51 1.70
CA ARG A 96 -1.31 -14.08 3.02
C ARG A 96 -0.63 -13.29 4.14
N GLU A 97 0.65 -12.98 3.98
CA GLU A 97 1.40 -12.19 4.97
C GLU A 97 0.79 -10.78 5.14
N VAL A 98 0.42 -10.11 4.05
CA VAL A 98 -0.26 -8.80 4.09
C VAL A 98 -1.60 -8.91 4.81
N THR A 99 -2.40 -9.93 4.51
CA THR A 99 -3.71 -10.15 5.16
C THR A 99 -3.55 -10.43 6.66
N GLU A 100 -2.54 -11.21 7.03
CA GLU A 100 -2.23 -11.50 8.43
C GLU A 100 -1.73 -10.26 9.18
N ARG A 101 -0.83 -9.48 8.58
CA ARG A 101 -0.38 -8.18 9.12
C ARG A 101 -1.56 -7.23 9.31
N GLN A 102 -2.42 -7.08 8.31
CA GLN A 102 -3.61 -6.22 8.42
C GLN A 102 -4.55 -6.65 9.55
N ARG A 103 -4.72 -7.95 9.76
CA ARG A 103 -5.50 -8.48 10.89
C ARG A 103 -4.87 -8.13 12.23
N LEU A 104 -3.56 -8.30 12.36
CA LEU A 104 -2.84 -7.96 13.60
C LEU A 104 -2.87 -6.45 13.87
N ASP A 105 -2.71 -5.63 12.84
CA ASP A 105 -2.80 -4.16 12.96
C ASP A 105 -4.19 -3.73 13.45
N GLN A 106 -5.25 -4.36 12.95
CA GLN A 106 -6.62 -4.13 13.43
C GLN A 106 -6.80 -4.55 14.89
N GLU A 107 -6.25 -5.70 15.29
CA GLU A 107 -6.32 -6.18 16.67
C GLU A 107 -5.54 -5.26 17.63
N ILE A 108 -4.35 -4.82 17.24
CA ILE A 108 -3.55 -3.84 17.98
C ILE A 108 -4.31 -2.53 18.11
N ALA A 109 -4.91 -2.02 17.03
CA ALA A 109 -5.71 -0.79 17.06
C ALA A 109 -6.91 -0.91 18.03
N GLN A 110 -7.62 -2.04 18.02
CA GLN A 110 -8.73 -2.29 18.93
C GLN A 110 -8.29 -2.42 20.39
N VAL A 111 -7.13 -3.01 20.66
CA VAL A 111 -6.56 -3.09 22.01
C VAL A 111 -6.13 -1.70 22.48
N ALA A 112 -5.48 -0.92 21.61
CA ALA A 112 -5.04 0.44 21.91
C ALA A 112 -6.22 1.37 22.22
N ASP A 113 -7.31 1.30 21.44
CA ASP A 113 -8.52 2.09 21.70
C ASP A 113 -9.16 1.72 23.05
N ARG A 114 -9.30 0.41 23.34
CA ARG A 114 -9.80 -0.07 24.64
C ARG A 114 -8.94 0.42 25.80
N GLU A 115 -7.61 0.35 25.67
CA GLU A 115 -6.71 0.78 26.72
C GLU A 115 -6.72 2.31 26.89
N ARG A 116 -6.81 3.09 25.81
CA ARG A 116 -6.99 4.55 25.91
C ARG A 116 -8.26 4.91 26.68
N ARG A 117 -9.40 4.31 26.34
CA ARG A 117 -10.67 4.53 27.06
C ARG A 117 -10.55 4.14 28.54
N ARG A 118 -9.93 2.99 28.83
CA ARG A 118 -9.70 2.54 30.20
C ARG A 118 -8.80 3.50 30.98
N LEU A 119 -7.72 4.00 30.38
CA LEU A 119 -6.82 4.99 31.00
C LEU A 119 -7.54 6.33 31.24
N GLY A 120 -8.34 6.79 30.27
CA GLY A 120 -9.16 7.99 30.42
C GLY A 120 -10.14 7.88 31.59
N GLN A 121 -10.83 6.74 31.71
CA GLN A 121 -11.71 6.46 32.85
C GLN A 121 -10.94 6.41 34.17
N ASP A 122 -9.82 5.67 34.23
CA ASP A 122 -9.05 5.51 35.47
C ASP A 122 -8.47 6.84 35.97
N LEU A 123 -8.00 7.70 35.05
CA LEU A 123 -7.56 9.06 35.36
C LEU A 123 -8.71 9.92 35.89
N HIS A 124 -9.86 9.91 35.22
CA HIS A 124 -11.02 10.70 35.64
C HIS A 124 -11.57 10.26 37.00
N ASP A 125 -11.77 8.95 37.17
CA ASP A 125 -12.42 8.39 38.34
C ASP A 125 -11.48 8.32 39.54
N ARG A 126 -10.27 7.76 39.40
CA ARG A 126 -9.39 7.58 40.56
C ARG A 126 -8.64 8.86 40.90
N LEU A 127 -7.87 9.36 39.93
CA LEU A 127 -6.98 10.49 40.18
C LEU A 127 -7.78 11.79 40.33
N GLY A 128 -8.80 12.00 39.50
CA GLY A 128 -9.71 13.15 39.60
C GLY A 128 -10.44 13.20 40.94
N GLN A 129 -11.01 12.09 41.41
CA GLN A 129 -11.69 12.06 42.72
C GLN A 129 -10.70 12.27 43.88
N HIS A 130 -9.52 11.65 43.83
CA HIS A 130 -8.51 11.79 44.88
C HIS A 130 -8.02 13.24 45.01
N LEU A 131 -7.75 13.91 43.89
CA LEU A 131 -7.35 15.31 43.87
C LEU A 131 -8.48 16.23 44.32
N THR A 132 -9.73 15.95 43.95
CA THR A 132 -10.90 16.70 44.42
C THR A 132 -11.05 16.61 45.95
N GLY A 133 -10.90 15.41 46.51
CA GLY A 133 -10.90 15.23 47.97
C GLY A 133 -9.74 15.98 48.66
N THR A 134 -8.57 15.98 48.02
CA THR A 134 -7.39 16.71 48.52
C THR A 134 -7.62 18.23 48.49
N ALA A 135 -8.22 18.76 47.42
CA ALA A 135 -8.56 20.17 47.30
C ALA A 135 -9.54 20.62 48.40
N LEU A 136 -10.58 19.82 48.66
CA LEU A 136 -11.54 20.06 49.75
C LEU A 136 -10.85 20.10 51.11
N ALA A 137 -9.96 19.14 51.40
CA ALA A 137 -9.22 19.12 52.66
C ALA A 137 -8.27 20.33 52.81
N ALA A 138 -7.59 20.73 51.73
CA ALA A 138 -6.73 21.91 51.70
C ALA A 138 -7.52 23.20 51.90
N GLN A 139 -8.70 23.32 51.28
CA GLN A 139 -9.60 24.45 51.42
C GLN A 139 -10.10 24.59 52.87
N VAL A 140 -10.51 23.48 53.51
CA VAL A 140 -10.89 23.47 54.94
C VAL A 140 -9.72 23.90 55.83
N LEU A 141 -8.48 23.48 55.52
CA LEU A 141 -7.30 23.90 56.27
C LEU A 141 -7.05 25.41 56.13
N LYS A 142 -7.14 25.94 54.90
CA LYS A 142 -7.01 27.37 54.61
C LYS A 142 -8.03 28.18 55.42
N ASP A 143 -9.30 27.77 55.42
CA ASP A 143 -10.38 28.47 56.12
C ASP A 143 -10.19 28.44 57.64
N LYS A 144 -9.69 27.32 58.20
CA LYS A 144 -9.31 27.22 59.62
C LYS A 144 -8.15 28.14 59.99
N LEU A 145 -7.14 28.27 59.12
CA LEU A 145 -6.01 29.18 59.32
C LEU A 145 -6.47 30.64 59.23
N ALA A 146 -7.35 30.96 58.28
CA ALA A 146 -7.92 32.30 58.11
C ALA A 146 -8.75 32.72 59.33
N THR A 147 -9.56 31.82 59.87
CA THR A 147 -10.34 32.05 61.10
C THR A 147 -9.45 32.37 62.31
N LYS A 148 -8.23 31.81 62.34
CA LYS A 148 -7.23 32.07 63.39
C LYS A 148 -6.28 33.24 63.08
N SER A 149 -6.48 33.92 61.95
CA SER A 149 -5.58 34.97 61.44
C SER A 149 -4.11 34.52 61.40
N ALA A 150 -3.87 33.26 61.03
CA ALA A 150 -2.55 32.68 60.99
C ALA A 150 -1.72 33.27 59.82
N PRO A 151 -0.41 33.50 60.00
CA PRO A 151 0.44 34.06 58.94
C PRO A 151 0.62 33.11 57.73
N GLU A 152 0.32 31.82 57.86
CA GLU A 152 0.48 30.81 56.82
C GLU A 152 -0.67 30.75 55.81
N VAL A 153 -1.73 31.57 55.98
CA VAL A 153 -2.88 31.62 55.06
C VAL A 153 -2.48 31.77 53.58
N PRO A 154 -1.51 32.65 53.20
CA PRO A 154 -1.08 32.78 51.81
C PRO A 154 -0.44 31.51 51.25
N GLU A 155 0.30 30.75 52.08
CA GLU A 155 0.91 29.48 51.65
C GLU A 155 -0.15 28.38 51.51
N ALA A 156 -1.14 28.34 52.41
CA ALA A 156 -2.28 27.44 52.28
C ALA A 156 -3.12 27.74 51.02
N GLU A 157 -3.28 29.01 50.65
CA GLU A 157 -3.95 29.42 49.42
C GLU A 157 -3.19 28.97 48.16
N LYS A 158 -1.85 29.09 48.15
CA LYS A 158 -1.02 28.53 47.06
C LYS A 158 -1.19 27.02 46.93
N LEU A 159 -1.25 26.28 48.04
CA LEU A 159 -1.45 24.82 48.02
C LEU A 159 -2.79 24.44 47.40
N VAL A 160 -3.88 25.14 47.77
CA VAL A 160 -5.20 24.92 47.15
C VAL A 160 -5.11 25.11 45.63
N ARG A 161 -4.51 26.23 45.19
CA ARG A 161 -4.36 26.52 43.76
C ARG A 161 -3.56 25.44 43.01
N TYR A 162 -2.47 24.92 43.58
CA TYR A 162 -1.70 23.85 42.96
C TYR A 162 -2.49 22.54 42.81
N VAL A 163 -3.35 22.22 43.78
CA VAL A 163 -4.20 21.03 43.68
C VAL A 163 -5.29 21.24 42.62
N GLU A 164 -5.89 22.44 42.55
CA GLU A 164 -6.87 22.79 41.51
C GLU A 164 -6.26 22.73 40.10
N GLU A 165 -5.06 23.27 39.89
CA GLU A 165 -4.31 23.13 38.63
C GLU A 165 -4.04 21.66 38.28
N GLY A 166 -3.76 20.81 39.29
CA GLY A 166 -3.58 19.37 39.12
C GLY A 166 -4.88 18.65 38.69
N ILE A 167 -6.03 19.07 39.22
CA ILE A 167 -7.35 18.56 38.82
C ILE A 167 -7.60 18.88 37.34
N ASP A 168 -7.34 20.11 36.93
CA ASP A 168 -7.54 20.54 35.55
C ASP A 168 -6.61 19.83 34.57
N LEU A 169 -5.34 19.64 34.94
CA LEU A 169 -4.39 18.83 34.16
C LEU A 169 -4.90 17.39 34.00
N THR A 170 -5.39 16.79 35.09
CA THR A 170 -5.93 15.41 35.05
C THR A 170 -7.15 15.31 34.15
N ARG A 171 -8.08 16.27 34.21
CA ARG A 171 -9.26 16.33 33.33
C ARG A 171 -8.87 16.52 31.87
N ASN A 172 -7.86 17.34 31.58
CA ASN A 172 -7.34 17.54 30.23
C ASN A 172 -6.71 16.25 29.68
N LEU A 173 -5.91 15.56 30.49
CA LEU A 173 -5.31 14.28 30.11
C LEU A 173 -6.39 13.22 29.86
N ALA A 174 -7.34 13.07 30.78
CA ALA A 174 -8.45 12.12 30.64
C ALA A 174 -9.21 12.37 29.32
N ARG A 175 -9.59 13.62 29.02
CA ARG A 175 -10.24 13.99 27.76
C ARG A 175 -9.38 13.70 26.53
N GLY A 176 -8.07 13.93 26.60
CA GLY A 176 -7.13 13.59 25.53
C GLY A 176 -7.09 12.08 25.22
N PHE A 177 -7.38 11.22 26.19
CA PHE A 177 -7.53 9.77 25.98
C PHE A 177 -8.90 9.36 25.40
N PHE A 178 -9.91 10.23 25.47
CA PHE A 178 -11.25 10.00 24.90
C PHE A 178 -11.45 10.59 23.51
N SER A 179 -10.62 11.54 23.08
CA SER A 179 -10.77 12.18 21.78
C SER A 179 -10.26 11.26 20.67
N PRO A 180 -11.13 10.74 19.78
CA PRO A 180 -10.72 9.88 18.70
C PRO A 180 -10.33 10.75 17.51
N GLU A 181 -9.04 10.81 17.20
CA GLU A 181 -8.52 11.36 15.94
C GLU A 181 -8.87 10.47 14.72
N LEU A 182 -10.02 9.78 14.71
CA LEU A 182 -10.33 8.77 13.68
C LEU A 182 -11.80 8.64 13.24
N GLU A 183 -12.66 9.63 13.44
CA GLU A 183 -13.94 9.71 12.71
C GLU A 183 -14.09 11.05 12.00
N ALA A 184 -14.85 11.09 10.91
CA ALA A 184 -15.01 12.26 10.04
C ALA A 184 -15.56 13.51 10.78
N ASP A 185 -16.15 13.32 11.97
CA ASP A 185 -16.60 14.37 12.89
C ASP A 185 -15.59 14.73 14.01
N GLY A 186 -14.41 14.10 14.05
CA GLY A 186 -13.41 14.34 15.09
C GLY A 186 -12.81 15.75 15.05
N LEU A 187 -12.75 16.36 13.85
CA LEU A 187 -12.24 17.71 13.66
C LEU A 187 -13.24 18.77 14.15
N SER A 188 -14.53 18.60 13.83
CA SER A 188 -15.60 19.48 14.31
C SER A 188 -15.66 19.46 15.84
N VAL A 189 -15.64 18.26 16.44
CA VAL A 189 -15.62 18.10 17.90
C VAL A 189 -14.37 18.70 18.55
N ALA A 190 -13.19 18.53 17.95
CA ALA A 190 -11.95 19.11 18.48
C ALA A 190 -11.95 20.65 18.43
N LEU A 191 -12.49 21.24 17.34
CA LEU A 191 -12.60 22.68 17.17
C LEU A 191 -13.68 23.29 18.08
N GLU A 192 -14.78 22.58 18.31
CA GLU A 192 -15.82 22.98 19.26
C GLU A 192 -15.29 22.96 20.71
N GLY A 193 -14.58 21.90 21.10
CA GLY A 193 -13.92 21.83 22.41
C GLY A 193 -12.82 22.89 22.60
N LEU A 194 -12.12 23.29 21.54
CA LEU A 194 -11.17 24.40 21.57
C LEU A 194 -11.88 25.75 21.77
N ALA A 195 -13.00 25.96 21.09
CA ALA A 195 -13.80 27.18 21.21
C ALA A 195 -14.40 27.34 22.62
N GLU A 196 -14.88 26.26 23.23
CA GLU A 196 -15.31 26.24 24.64
C GLU A 196 -14.16 26.59 25.59
N ASN A 197 -12.98 25.97 25.42
CA ASN A 197 -11.84 26.20 26.29
C ASN A 197 -11.35 27.66 26.22
N ILE A 198 -11.30 28.25 25.02
CA ILE A 198 -10.95 29.65 24.83
C ILE A 198 -12.00 30.56 25.48
N SER A 199 -13.29 30.21 25.35
CA SER A 199 -14.38 30.99 25.94
C SER A 199 -14.34 30.99 27.46
N GLU A 200 -14.11 29.84 28.09
CA GLU A 200 -13.96 29.73 29.55
C GLU A 200 -12.72 30.46 30.05
N ARG A 201 -11.58 30.29 29.37
CA ARG A 201 -10.29 30.74 29.90
C ARG A 201 -10.02 32.23 29.69
N PHE A 202 -10.53 32.79 28.60
CA PHE A 202 -10.29 34.18 28.24
C PHE A 202 -11.53 35.07 28.35
N THR A 203 -12.69 34.49 28.72
CA THR A 203 -13.97 35.22 28.83
C THR A 203 -14.37 35.92 27.51
N ILE A 204 -13.99 35.34 26.38
CA ILE A 204 -14.27 35.85 25.03
C ILE A 204 -15.31 34.93 24.39
N ASN A 205 -16.36 35.47 23.77
CA ASN A 205 -17.36 34.63 23.11
C ASN A 205 -16.75 33.99 21.85
N CYS A 206 -16.38 32.72 21.91
CA CYS A 206 -15.83 31.96 20.80
C CYS A 206 -16.76 30.79 20.48
N ILE A 207 -17.30 30.77 19.27
CA ILE A 207 -18.28 29.78 18.82
C ILE A 207 -17.76 29.19 17.52
N PHE A 208 -17.67 27.87 17.45
CA PHE A 208 -17.34 27.15 16.23
C PHE A 208 -18.63 26.91 15.41
N HIS A 209 -18.59 27.21 14.11
CA HIS A 209 -19.65 26.89 13.17
C HIS A 209 -19.08 25.94 12.12
N GLY A 210 -19.35 24.64 12.29
CA GLY A 210 -18.96 23.55 11.40
C GLY A 210 -20.16 22.93 10.70
#